data_AF-A0A3M4S8D0-F1
#
_entry.id   AF-A0A3M4S8D0-F1
#
_cell.length_a   1.000
_cell.length_b   1.000
_cell.length_c   1.000
_cell.angle_alpha   90.00
_cell.angle_beta   90.00
_cell.angle_gamma   90.00
#
_symmetry.space_group_name_H-M   'P 1'
#
loop_
_entity.id
_entity.type
_entity.pdbx_description
1 polymer ?
#
loop_
_entity_poly.entity_id
_entity_poly.type
_entity_poly.pdbx_seq_one_letter_code
_entity_poly.pdbx_strand_id
1 'polypeptide(L)'
;MHIPELAEALGMNVTLGVWITEDETHNSQEIKAGIELANRYSSVQRLVLGNEVLFRDDVPVDLLIHYLQTARRAVYVPVSTSEIWTQ
;
A
#
# COMPACT_ATOMS: atom_id res chain seq x y z
N MET A 1 -6.04 -5.48 12.89
CA MET A 1 -6.71 -5.39 11.58
C MET A 1 -7.03 -6.81 11.13
N HIS A 2 -8.30 -7.23 11.16
CA HIS A 2 -8.71 -8.64 10.89
C HIS A 2 -9.28 -8.86 9.47
N ILE A 3 -9.27 -7.84 8.62
CA ILE A 3 -9.93 -7.91 7.31
C ILE A 3 -9.28 -8.95 6.38
N PRO A 4 -7.94 -9.01 6.21
CA PRO A 4 -7.33 -10.05 5.37
C PRO A 4 -7.61 -11.47 5.87
N GLU A 5 -7.56 -11.68 7.18
CA GLU A 5 -7.86 -12.97 7.82
C GLU A 5 -9.30 -13.42 7.55
N LEU A 6 -10.28 -12.51 7.75
CA LEU A 6 -11.67 -12.80 7.48
C LEU A 6 -11.93 -13.04 5.98
N ALA A 7 -11.27 -12.27 5.11
CA ALA A 7 -11.36 -12.45 3.67
C ALA A 7 -10.86 -13.84 3.23
N GLU A 8 -9.76 -14.33 3.81
CA GLU A 8 -9.29 -15.70 3.55
C GLU A 8 -10.33 -16.74 3.94
N ALA A 9 -10.91 -16.62 5.15
CA ALA A 9 -11.92 -17.55 5.63
C ALA A 9 -13.19 -17.58 4.75
N LEU A 10 -13.48 -16.47 4.06
CA LEU A 10 -14.61 -16.33 3.15
C LEU A 10 -14.25 -16.57 1.66
N GLY A 11 -13.00 -16.88 1.33
CA GLY A 11 -12.53 -17.05 -0.05
C GLY A 11 -12.55 -15.75 -0.87
N MET A 12 -12.44 -14.60 -0.23
CA MET A 12 -12.42 -13.28 -0.85
C MET A 12 -11.00 -12.76 -1.06
N ASN A 13 -10.83 -11.95 -2.10
CA ASN A 13 -9.57 -11.27 -2.41
C ASN A 13 -9.57 -9.83 -1.88
N VAL A 14 -8.39 -9.36 -1.46
CA VAL A 14 -8.16 -8.03 -0.90
C VAL A 14 -7.13 -7.29 -1.74
N THR A 15 -7.46 -6.06 -2.14
CA THR A 15 -6.46 -5.07 -2.53
C THR A 15 -6.21 -4.20 -1.30
N LEU A 16 -5.02 -4.31 -0.72
CA LEU A 16 -4.67 -3.64 0.53
C LEU A 16 -4.12 -2.25 0.24
N GLY A 17 -4.77 -1.22 0.78
CA GLY A 17 -4.30 0.16 0.72
C GLY A 17 -3.33 0.46 1.86
N VAL A 18 -2.27 1.21 1.57
CA VAL A 18 -1.35 1.82 2.54
C VAL A 18 -1.55 3.32 2.46
N TRP A 19 -1.93 3.96 3.56
CA TRP A 19 -2.19 5.39 3.56
C TRP A 19 -0.89 6.18 3.65
N ILE A 20 -0.72 7.15 2.75
CA ILE A 20 0.46 8.02 2.70
C ILE A 20 0.01 9.47 2.96
N THR A 21 0.75 10.18 3.79
CA THR A 21 0.57 11.59 4.16
C THR A 21 1.93 12.31 4.17
N GLU A 22 1.98 13.56 4.60
CA GLU A 22 3.22 14.33 4.81
C GLU A 22 4.09 13.82 5.98
N ASP A 23 3.55 12.95 6.84
CA ASP A 23 4.29 12.40 8.00
C ASP A 23 5.11 11.17 7.60
N GLU A 24 6.40 11.37 7.36
CA GLU A 24 7.34 10.30 6.98
C GLU A 24 7.43 9.15 7.99
N THR A 25 7.28 9.46 9.28
CA THR A 25 7.35 8.44 10.34
C THR A 25 6.11 7.55 10.29
N HIS A 26 4.94 8.17 10.14
CA HIS A 26 3.69 7.45 9.98
C HIS A 26 3.69 6.63 8.67
N ASN A 27 4.13 7.21 7.56
CA ASN A 27 4.27 6.50 6.28
C ASN A 27 5.14 5.25 6.41
N SER A 28 6.27 5.35 7.11
CA SER A 28 7.18 4.22 7.33
C SER A 28 6.50 3.09 8.12
N GLN A 29 5.65 3.43 9.10
CA GLN A 29 4.89 2.46 9.89
C GLN A 29 3.80 1.80 9.04
N GLU A 30 3.04 2.58 8.27
CA GLU A 30 1.98 2.11 7.38
C GLU A 30 2.53 1.19 6.28
N ILE A 31 3.65 1.56 5.65
CA ILE A 31 4.33 0.72 4.63
C ILE A 31 4.76 -0.60 5.25
N LYS A 32 5.37 -0.58 6.43
CA LYS A 32 5.79 -1.80 7.13
C LYS A 32 4.60 -2.70 7.45
N ALA A 33 3.52 -2.14 7.99
CA ALA A 33 2.30 -2.88 8.29
C ALA A 33 1.66 -3.48 7.03
N GLY A 34 1.61 -2.72 5.93
CA GLY A 34 1.12 -3.19 4.64
C GLY A 34 1.91 -4.36 4.08
N ILE A 35 3.25 -4.30 4.16
CA ILE A 35 4.15 -5.39 3.76
C ILE A 35 3.90 -6.64 4.62
N GLU A 36 3.83 -6.48 5.95
CA GLU A 36 3.59 -7.59 6.87
C GLU A 36 2.26 -8.29 6.58
N LEU A 37 1.18 -7.53 6.37
CA LEU A 37 -0.14 -8.08 6.06
C LEU A 37 -0.16 -8.76 4.68
N ALA A 38 0.44 -8.13 3.67
CA ALA A 38 0.49 -8.69 2.31
C ALA A 38 1.26 -10.01 2.22
N ASN A 39 2.31 -10.18 3.04
CA ASN A 39 3.09 -11.42 3.08
C ASN A 39 2.48 -12.48 4.00
N ARG A 40 1.69 -12.06 5.00
CA ARG A 40 1.06 -12.98 5.96
C ARG A 40 -0.19 -13.64 5.42
N TYR A 41 -1.01 -12.88 4.68
CA TYR A 41 -2.33 -13.33 4.24
C TYR A 41 -2.39 -13.45 2.71
N SER A 42 -2.64 -14.66 2.24
CA SER A 42 -2.88 -15.03 0.84
C SER A 42 -4.12 -14.37 0.24
N SER A 43 -5.09 -13.90 1.05
CA SER A 43 -6.20 -13.08 0.53
C SER A 43 -5.75 -11.75 -0.04
N VAL A 44 -4.60 -11.22 0.40
CA VAL A 44 -4.04 -9.98 -0.16
C VAL A 44 -3.42 -10.30 -1.51
N GLN A 45 -4.02 -9.77 -2.58
CA GLN A 45 -3.61 -10.03 -3.96
C GLN A 45 -2.87 -8.84 -4.60
N ARG A 46 -2.94 -7.65 -3.97
CA ARG A 46 -2.28 -6.42 -4.42
C ARG A 46 -2.08 -5.47 -3.25
N LEU A 47 -0.97 -4.74 -3.28
CA LEU A 47 -0.72 -3.62 -2.38
C LEU A 47 -0.80 -2.30 -3.17
N VAL A 48 -1.53 -1.32 -2.66
CA VAL A 48 -1.66 0.02 -3.24
C VAL A 48 -1.14 1.03 -2.24
N LEU A 49 -0.02 1.68 -2.55
CA LEU A 49 0.56 2.73 -1.72
C LEU A 49 0.00 4.08 -2.15
N GLY A 50 -0.72 4.73 -1.25
CA GLY A 50 -1.26 6.05 -1.48
C GLY A 50 -2.60 6.06 -2.22
N ASN A 51 -3.39 7.08 -1.90
CA ASN A 51 -4.57 7.47 -2.66
C ASN A 51 -4.47 8.96 -2.97
N GLU A 52 -4.27 9.28 -4.24
CA GLU A 52 -4.21 10.65 -4.78
C GLU A 52 -3.16 11.49 -4.07
N VAL A 53 -2.01 10.87 -3.75
CA VAL A 53 -0.97 11.48 -2.92
C VAL A 53 -0.30 12.63 -3.68
N LEU A 54 -0.10 12.45 -4.99
CA LEU A 54 0.47 13.50 -5.83
C LEU A 54 -0.53 14.63 -6.09
N PHE A 55 -1.82 14.30 -6.21
CA PHE A 55 -2.87 15.31 -6.34
C PHE A 55 -3.04 16.12 -5.05
N ARG A 56 -2.91 15.47 -3.89
CA ARG A 56 -2.95 16.12 -2.57
C ARG A 56 -1.67 16.86 -2.20
N ASP A 57 -0.62 16.72 -3.00
CA ASP A 57 0.72 17.27 -2.76
C ASP A 57 1.30 16.86 -1.39
N ASP A 58 0.96 15.65 -0.90
CA ASP A 58 1.44 15.21 0.42
C ASP A 58 2.94 14.88 0.40
N VAL A 59 3.44 14.33 -0.72
CA VAL A 59 4.84 13.97 -0.90
C VAL A 59 5.32 14.23 -2.34
N PRO A 60 6.61 14.53 -2.54
CA PRO A 60 7.19 14.62 -3.87
C PRO A 60 7.15 13.29 -4.63
N VAL A 61 7.08 13.35 -5.97
CA VAL A 61 7.08 12.19 -6.86
C VAL A 61 8.23 11.21 -6.57
N ASP A 62 9.44 11.72 -6.36
CA ASP A 62 10.62 10.90 -6.07
C ASP A 62 10.47 10.11 -4.76
N LEU A 63 9.84 10.71 -3.75
CA LEU A 63 9.59 10.05 -2.47
C LEU A 63 8.52 8.96 -2.60
N LEU A 64 7.44 9.20 -3.36
CA LEU A 64 6.45 8.17 -3.67
C LEU A 64 7.07 7.00 -4.45
N ILE A 65 7.93 7.29 -5.43
CA ILE A 65 8.68 6.26 -6.18
C ILE A 65 9.55 5.44 -5.21
N HIS A 66 10.24 6.09 -4.28
CA HIS A 66 11.04 5.42 -3.27
C HIS A 66 10.20 4.45 -2.42
N TYR A 67 9.04 4.90 -1.92
CA TYR A 67 8.13 4.04 -1.15
C TYR A 67 7.62 2.85 -1.97
N LEU A 68 7.23 3.06 -3.24
CA LEU A 68 6.80 2.00 -4.14
C LEU A 68 7.90 0.95 -4.38
N GLN A 69 9.15 1.39 -4.58
CA GLN A 69 10.28 0.48 -4.77
C GLN A 69 10.60 -0.32 -3.50
N THR A 70 10.54 0.33 -2.34
CA THR A 70 10.75 -0.31 -1.04
C THR A 70 9.72 -1.42 -0.81
N ALA A 71 8.43 -1.13 -1.00
CA ALA A 71 7.38 -2.14 -0.89
C ALA A 71 7.55 -3.27 -1.93
N ARG A 72 7.82 -2.95 -3.21
CA ARG A 72 8.03 -3.95 -4.28
C ARG A 72 9.12 -4.96 -3.98
N ARG A 73 10.20 -4.54 -3.31
CA ARG A 73 11.30 -5.45 -2.94
C ARG A 73 10.94 -6.37 -1.77
N ALA A 74 9.91 -6.04 -1.01
CA ALA A 74 9.56 -6.69 0.24
C ALA A 74 8.31 -7.57 0.18
N VAL A 75 7.52 -7.51 -0.90
CA VAL A 75 6.28 -8.31 -1.04
C VAL A 75 6.30 -9.21 -2.28
N TYR A 76 5.48 -10.27 -2.23
CA TYR A 76 5.31 -11.21 -3.36
C TYR A 76 4.19 -10.80 -4.33
N VAL A 77 3.35 -9.84 -3.95
CA VAL A 77 2.19 -9.39 -4.73
C VAL A 77 2.51 -8.11 -5.53
N PRO A 78 1.79 -7.82 -6.63
CA PRO A 78 1.96 -6.57 -7.35
C PRO A 78 1.73 -5.35 -6.45
N VAL A 79 2.58 -4.33 -6.64
CA VAL A 79 2.48 -3.04 -5.94
C VAL A 79 2.18 -1.93 -6.94
N SER A 80 1.23 -1.07 -6.60
CA SER A 80 0.82 0.10 -7.38
C SER A 80 0.52 1.31 -6.48
N THR A 81 0.07 2.41 -7.06
CA THR A 81 -0.47 3.60 -6.39
C THR A 81 -1.79 3.98 -7.08
N SER A 82 -2.68 4.67 -6.37
CA SER A 82 -3.95 5.16 -6.93
C SER A 82 -3.87 6.66 -7.15
N GLU A 83 -4.05 7.10 -8.39
CA GLU A 83 -3.98 8.51 -8.79
C GLU A 83 -5.10 8.84 -9.78
N ILE A 84 -5.37 10.14 -9.95
CA ILE A 84 -6.32 10.66 -10.93
C ILE A 84 -5.81 10.52 -12.36
N TRP A 85 -6.72 10.57 -13.34
CA TRP A 85 -6.37 10.44 -14.77
C TRP A 85 -5.60 11.65 -15.32
N THR A 86 -5.93 12.85 -14.84
CA THR A 86 -5.33 14.11 -15.29
C THR A 86 -4.77 14.87 -14.11
N GLN A 87 -3.52 15.32 -14.19
CA GLN A 87 -2.95 16.31 -13.28
C GLN A 87 -3.06 17.71 -13.89
#